data_AF-A0A0Q4CR72-F1
#
_entry.id   AF-A0A0Q4CR72-F1
#
_cell.length_a   1.000
_cell.length_b   1.000
_cell.length_c   1.000
_cell.angle_alpha   90.00
_cell.angle_beta   90.00
_cell.angle_gamma   90.00
#
_symmetry.space_group_name_H-M   'P 1'
#
loop_
_entity.id
_entity.type
_entity.pdbx_description
1 polymer ?
#
loop_
_entity_poly.entity_id
_entity_poly.type
_entity_poly.pdbx_seq_one_letter_code
_entity_poly.pdbx_strand_id
1 'polypeptide(L)'
;MPERLTVTTNEPFYSVGIAGDVLTLSGVDVPMRRLAVVARRASADAREWDAGQGVRLRVVRAPCEDDMSGAPRDFTATLTIDARTVRGCGFVGKPSPPPGEATAAPSTIPARFVGQWNRDAAACARPAASIEGVRVAPGELWFHESVGTVKRVEPLGTEQVRITADYEGEGQRWTTTQTLRVAGDRLTIVTDGQPFSRIRCRE
;
A
#
# COMPACT_ATOMS: atom_id res chain seq x y z
N MET A 1 -14.08 -4.15 21.02
CA MET A 1 -13.25 -3.29 20.14
C MET A 1 -12.00 -4.00 19.69
N PRO A 2 -11.54 -3.79 18.45
CA PRO A 2 -10.26 -4.33 17.97
C PRO A 2 -9.08 -3.91 18.86
N GLU A 3 -8.02 -4.72 18.87
CA GLU A 3 -6.78 -4.42 19.60
C GLU A 3 -5.86 -3.45 18.85
N ARG A 4 -6.04 -3.39 17.52
CA ARG A 4 -5.36 -2.46 16.64
C ARG A 4 -6.38 -1.61 15.90
N LEU A 5 -6.22 -0.30 16.04
CA LEU A 5 -7.06 0.72 15.43
C LEU A 5 -6.19 1.90 15.03
N THR A 6 -6.59 2.59 13.99
CA THR A 6 -6.11 3.94 13.70
C THR A 6 -7.26 4.91 13.92
N VAL A 7 -6.95 6.05 14.54
CA VAL A 7 -7.84 7.19 14.66
C VAL A 7 -7.24 8.35 13.88
N THR A 8 -8.06 9.02 13.08
CA THR A 8 -7.69 10.26 12.38
C THR A 8 -8.67 11.37 12.75
N THR A 9 -8.19 12.60 12.84
CA THR A 9 -9.01 13.80 13.06
C THR A 9 -8.98 14.67 11.82
N ASN A 10 -10.04 15.42 11.57
CA ASN A 10 -10.10 16.29 10.38
C ASN A 10 -9.27 17.55 10.61
N GLU A 11 -9.44 18.21 11.75
CA GLU A 11 -8.61 19.35 12.12
C GLU A 11 -8.09 19.15 13.55
N PRO A 12 -6.77 19.25 13.79
CA PRO A 12 -5.68 19.64 12.88
C PRO A 12 -4.94 18.40 12.29
N PHE A 13 -5.66 17.45 11.69
CA PHE A 13 -5.08 16.28 11.01
C PHE A 13 -4.16 15.40 11.89
N TYR A 14 -4.56 15.12 13.13
CA TYR A 14 -3.86 14.15 13.96
C TYR A 14 -4.16 12.72 13.50
N SER A 15 -3.15 11.86 13.63
CA SER A 15 -3.28 10.42 13.51
C SER A 15 -2.76 9.73 14.77
N VAL A 16 -3.52 8.75 15.25
CA VAL A 16 -3.12 7.89 16.37
C VAL A 16 -3.23 6.43 15.98
N GLY A 17 -2.11 5.74 15.93
CA GLY A 17 -2.05 4.29 15.83
C GLY A 17 -2.12 3.66 17.22
N ILE A 18 -3.09 2.76 17.43
CA ILE A 18 -3.23 1.99 18.66
C ILE A 18 -2.70 0.58 18.42
N ALA A 19 -1.77 0.13 19.26
CA ALA A 19 -1.31 -1.25 19.30
C ALA A 19 -1.18 -1.73 20.75
N GLY A 20 -2.25 -2.33 21.28
CA GLY A 20 -2.30 -2.76 22.67
C GLY A 20 -2.22 -1.55 23.62
N ASP A 21 -1.10 -1.47 24.35
CA ASP A 21 -0.81 -0.43 25.35
C ASP A 21 0.20 0.61 24.84
N VAL A 22 0.29 0.77 23.51
CA VAL A 22 1.11 1.79 22.86
C VAL A 22 0.23 2.64 21.95
N LEU A 23 0.35 3.95 22.09
CA LEU A 23 -0.19 4.94 21.15
C LEU A 23 0.95 5.56 20.35
N THR A 24 0.84 5.55 19.02
CA THR A 24 1.73 6.32 18.13
C THR A 24 0.97 7.54 17.62
N LEU A 25 1.27 8.71 18.17
CA LEU A 25 0.66 9.99 17.81
C LEU A 25 1.54 10.76 16.82
N SER A 26 0.93 11.31 15.78
CA SER A 26 1.56 12.23 14.83
C SER A 26 0.54 13.24 14.30
N GLY A 27 0.97 14.39 13.80
CA GLY A 27 0.13 15.32 13.05
C GLY A 27 0.76 16.70 12.91
N VAL A 28 -0.05 17.68 12.51
CA VAL A 28 0.42 19.05 12.32
C VAL A 28 0.95 19.61 13.65
N ASP A 29 2.15 20.19 13.61
CA ASP A 29 2.87 20.78 14.75
C ASP A 29 3.17 19.83 15.92
N VAL A 30 3.01 18.51 15.73
CA VAL A 30 3.32 17.50 16.74
C VAL A 30 4.27 16.47 16.15
N PRO A 31 5.54 16.39 16.61
CA PRO A 31 6.46 15.36 16.15
C PRO A 31 5.89 13.98 16.50
N MET A 32 6.26 12.96 15.72
CA MET A 32 5.81 11.60 16.00
C MET A 32 6.26 11.18 17.40
N ARG A 33 5.30 10.81 18.24
CA ARG A 33 5.50 10.37 19.63
C ARG A 33 4.96 8.97 19.79
N ARG A 34 5.76 8.10 20.40
CA ARG A 34 5.34 6.79 20.85
C ARG A 34 5.12 6.85 22.36
N LEU A 35 3.88 6.62 22.78
CA LEU A 35 3.43 6.83 24.15
C LEU A 35 3.00 5.50 24.75
N ALA A 36 3.50 5.19 25.95
CA ALA A 36 3.03 4.04 26.72
C ALA A 36 1.71 4.40 27.41
N VAL A 37 0.74 3.50 27.36
CA VAL A 37 -0.56 3.67 28.02
C VAL A 37 -0.37 3.43 29.51
N VAL A 38 -0.71 4.43 30.32
CA VAL A 38 -0.63 4.38 31.79
C VAL A 38 -1.93 3.86 32.41
N ALA A 39 -3.06 4.07 31.74
CA ALA A 39 -4.34 3.54 32.17
C ALA A 39 -5.24 3.24 30.98
N ARG A 40 -6.03 2.19 31.10
CA ARG A 40 -7.01 1.77 30.10
C ARG A 40 -8.35 1.50 30.75
N ARG A 41 -9.42 1.99 30.15
CA ARG A 41 -10.79 1.71 30.56
C ARG A 41 -11.54 1.11 29.38
N ALA A 42 -12.33 0.08 29.64
CA ALA A 42 -13.14 -0.56 28.61
C ALA A 42 -14.57 -0.73 29.13
N SER A 43 -15.52 -0.46 28.26
CA SER A 43 -16.93 -0.84 28.41
C SER A 43 -17.34 -1.71 27.21
N ALA A 44 -18.61 -2.08 27.14
CA ALA A 44 -19.15 -2.85 26.02
C ALA A 44 -18.87 -2.17 24.65
N ASP A 45 -19.10 -0.86 24.58
CA ASP A 45 -19.06 -0.10 23.32
C ASP A 45 -17.96 0.94 23.25
N ALA A 46 -17.21 1.18 24.33
CA ALA A 46 -16.16 2.18 24.36
C ALA A 46 -14.86 1.65 24.92
N ARG A 47 -13.76 2.26 24.48
CA ARG A 47 -12.44 2.03 25.04
C ARG A 47 -11.70 3.35 25.14
N GLU A 48 -11.04 3.55 26.27
CA GLU A 48 -10.28 4.73 26.59
C GLU A 48 -8.86 4.35 26.96
N TRP A 49 -7.91 5.10 26.44
CA TRP A 49 -6.49 5.01 26.71
C TRP A 49 -6.03 6.35 27.26
N ASP A 50 -5.39 6.33 28.42
CA ASP A 50 -4.63 7.44 28.96
C ASP A 50 -3.15 7.09 28.82
N ALA A 51 -2.41 7.90 28.09
CA ALA A 51 -0.97 7.72 27.90
C ALA A 51 -0.13 8.67 28.77
N GLY A 52 -0.77 9.36 29.71
CA GLY A 52 -0.16 10.45 30.45
C GLY A 52 0.25 11.58 29.51
N GLN A 53 1.07 12.51 30.02
CA GLN A 53 1.62 13.63 29.23
C GLN A 53 0.54 14.42 28.46
N GLY A 54 -0.64 14.58 29.04
CA GLY A 54 -1.77 15.31 28.45
C GLY A 54 -2.51 14.56 27.33
N VAL A 55 -2.16 13.31 27.01
CA VAL A 55 -2.75 12.56 25.89
C VAL A 55 -3.75 11.52 26.37
N ARG A 56 -5.02 11.70 25.98
CA ARG A 56 -6.10 10.73 26.20
C ARG A 56 -6.83 10.46 24.89
N LEU A 57 -7.19 9.20 24.66
CA LEU A 57 -7.94 8.78 23.49
C LEU A 57 -9.13 7.95 23.94
N ARG A 58 -10.33 8.35 23.51
CA ARG A 58 -11.54 7.55 23.69
C ARG A 58 -12.13 7.20 22.34
N VAL A 59 -12.43 5.92 22.14
CA VAL A 59 -13.06 5.39 20.93
C VAL A 59 -14.38 4.74 21.34
N VAL A 60 -15.42 4.95 20.55
CA VAL A 60 -16.75 4.34 20.68
C VAL A 60 -17.11 3.59 19.40
N ARG A 61 -17.77 2.45 19.53
CA ARG A 61 -18.38 1.72 18.42
C ARG A 61 -19.64 2.46 17.97
N ALA A 62 -19.43 3.49 17.16
CA ALA A 62 -20.48 4.32 16.60
C ALA A 62 -20.02 4.77 15.20
N PRO A 63 -20.90 4.71 14.18
CA PRO A 63 -20.59 5.18 12.84
C PRO A 63 -20.04 6.60 12.86
N CYS A 64 -18.99 6.83 12.09
CA CYS A 64 -18.37 8.13 11.91
C CYS A 64 -18.17 8.33 10.41
N GLU A 65 -18.63 9.46 9.91
CA GLU A 65 -18.33 9.89 8.55
C GLU A 65 -17.15 10.84 8.64
N ASP A 66 -16.10 10.54 7.88
CA ASP A 66 -14.98 11.45 7.72
C ASP A 66 -15.38 12.51 6.69
N ASP A 67 -15.68 13.73 7.18
CA ASP A 67 -16.14 14.86 6.35
C ASP A 67 -15.20 15.20 5.17
N MET A 68 -13.92 14.79 5.21
CA MET A 68 -12.95 15.05 4.14
C MET A 68 -12.94 13.98 3.05
N SER A 69 -13.28 12.73 3.37
CA SER A 69 -13.22 11.60 2.42
C SER A 69 -14.59 10.99 2.08
N GLY A 70 -15.64 11.30 2.86
CA GLY A 70 -16.95 10.65 2.77
C GLY A 70 -16.91 9.17 3.10
N ALA A 71 -15.78 8.65 3.62
CA ALA A 71 -15.62 7.24 3.90
C ALA A 71 -16.35 6.88 5.21
N PRO A 72 -17.28 5.92 5.20
CA PRO A 72 -17.91 5.44 6.42
C PRO A 72 -16.87 4.72 7.28
N ARG A 73 -16.80 5.08 8.56
CA ARG A 73 -15.92 4.48 9.57
C ARG A 73 -16.76 3.88 10.69
N ASP A 74 -16.32 2.73 11.21
CA ASP A 74 -17.05 1.96 12.22
C ASP A 74 -16.98 2.56 13.64
N PHE A 75 -16.07 3.53 13.84
CA PHE A 75 -15.76 4.06 15.16
C PHE A 75 -15.72 5.57 15.17
N THR A 76 -16.31 6.16 16.21
CA THR A 76 -16.15 7.58 16.55
C THR A 76 -15.11 7.69 17.65
N ALA A 77 -14.21 8.65 17.52
CA ALA A 77 -13.14 8.88 18.48
C ALA A 77 -13.09 10.33 18.96
N THR A 78 -12.59 10.52 20.17
CA THR A 78 -12.22 11.81 20.73
C THR A 78 -10.79 11.71 21.25
N LEU A 79 -9.91 12.54 20.69
CA LEU A 79 -8.52 12.65 21.09
C LEU A 79 -8.35 13.95 21.89
N THR A 80 -7.75 13.85 23.06
CA THR A 80 -7.37 14.99 23.90
C THR A 80 -5.85 15.10 23.95
N ILE A 81 -5.31 16.28 23.67
CA ILE A 81 -3.88 16.63 23.80
C ILE A 81 -3.80 17.96 24.54
N ASP A 82 -3.10 18.00 25.68
CA ASP A 82 -2.86 19.23 26.47
C ASP A 82 -4.12 20.09 26.66
N ALA A 83 -5.22 19.44 27.07
CA ALA A 83 -6.56 19.97 27.27
C ALA A 83 -7.40 20.30 26.01
N ARG A 84 -6.82 20.27 24.81
CA ARG A 84 -7.58 20.37 23.55
C ARG A 84 -8.20 19.03 23.21
N THR A 85 -9.51 19.00 22.98
CA THR A 85 -10.22 17.78 22.57
C THR A 85 -10.74 17.94 21.15
N VAL A 86 -10.42 16.97 20.30
CA VAL A 86 -10.78 16.95 18.88
C VAL A 86 -11.53 15.65 18.57
N ARG A 87 -12.55 15.76 17.71
CA ARG A 87 -13.30 14.61 17.21
C ARG A 87 -12.52 13.98 16.05
N GLY A 88 -12.57 12.66 15.97
CA GLY A 88 -12.01 11.90 14.87
C GLY A 88 -12.83 10.65 14.58
N CYS A 89 -12.46 9.97 13.50
CA CYS A 89 -13.01 8.67 13.15
C CYS A 89 -11.93 7.59 13.32
N GLY A 90 -12.34 6.40 13.74
CA GLY A 90 -11.48 5.24 13.91
C GLY A 90 -11.79 4.13 12.91
N PHE A 91 -10.77 3.37 12.51
CA PHE A 91 -10.90 2.21 11.61
C PHE A 91 -9.77 1.21 11.86
N VAL A 92 -9.93 0.00 11.33
CA VAL A 92 -8.89 -1.02 11.34
C VAL A 92 -8.00 -0.84 10.10
N GLY A 93 -6.68 -0.78 10.29
CA GLY A 93 -5.71 -0.61 9.20
C GLY A 93 -4.80 0.60 9.41
N LYS A 94 -4.07 1.01 8.37
CA LYS A 94 -3.24 2.23 8.37
C LYS A 94 -4.04 3.39 7.78
N PRO A 95 -3.80 4.64 8.20
CA PRO A 95 -4.45 5.79 7.59
C PRO A 95 -4.07 5.88 6.10
N SER A 96 -5.04 6.26 5.28
CA SER A 96 -4.74 6.70 3.92
C SER A 96 -3.81 7.92 4.01
N PRO A 97 -2.79 8.04 3.14
CA PRO A 97 -1.93 9.21 3.13
C PRO A 97 -2.77 10.49 2.87
N PRO A 98 -2.33 11.66 3.39
CA PRO A 98 -2.98 12.94 3.11
C PRO A 98 -3.15 13.15 1.60
N PRO A 99 -4.23 13.80 1.14
CA PRO A 99 -4.36 14.21 -0.27
C PRO A 99 -3.17 15.12 -0.62
N GLY A 100 -2.27 14.64 -1.47
CA GLY A 100 -1.07 15.37 -1.92
C GLY A 100 0.26 14.72 -1.52
N GLU A 101 0.28 13.85 -0.51
CA GLU A 101 1.47 13.07 -0.17
C GLU A 101 1.32 11.66 -0.77
N ALA A 102 1.57 11.54 -2.08
CA ALA A 102 1.66 10.23 -2.71
C ALA A 102 2.77 9.44 -1.99
N THR A 103 2.40 8.52 -1.10
CA THR A 103 3.31 7.48 -0.62
C THR A 103 4.00 6.95 -1.87
N ALA A 104 5.33 7.10 -1.95
CA ALA A 104 6.11 6.66 -3.10
C ALA A 104 5.65 5.24 -3.41
N ALA A 105 4.94 5.09 -4.54
CA ALA A 105 4.32 3.83 -4.87
C ALA A 105 5.43 2.78 -4.88
N PRO A 106 5.19 1.57 -4.34
CA PRO A 106 6.23 0.57 -4.28
C PRO A 106 6.81 0.39 -5.67
N SER A 107 8.13 0.45 -5.82
CA SER A 107 8.81 0.21 -7.10
C SER A 107 9.15 -1.28 -7.29
N THR A 108 8.64 -2.14 -6.39
CA THR A 108 8.99 -3.56 -6.34
C THR A 108 7.84 -4.44 -6.84
N ILE A 109 8.09 -5.18 -7.91
CA ILE A 109 7.20 -6.21 -8.47
C ILE A 109 7.10 -7.39 -7.49
N PRO A 110 5.88 -7.87 -7.13
CA PRO A 110 5.72 -8.99 -6.21
C PRO A 110 6.37 -10.29 -6.71
N ALA A 111 6.92 -11.08 -5.78
CA ALA A 111 7.68 -12.30 -6.07
C ALA A 111 6.96 -13.31 -6.98
N ARG A 112 5.63 -13.35 -6.96
CA ARG A 112 4.83 -14.21 -7.84
C ARG A 112 5.03 -13.92 -9.34
N PHE A 113 5.34 -12.69 -9.71
CA PHE A 113 5.58 -12.30 -11.11
C PHE A 113 7.05 -12.49 -11.50
N VAL A 114 7.96 -12.49 -10.50
CA VAL A 114 9.40 -12.64 -10.71
C VAL A 114 9.70 -14.01 -11.32
N GLY A 115 10.60 -14.02 -12.29
CA GLY A 115 11.02 -15.22 -13.01
C GLY A 115 11.27 -15.00 -14.49
N GLN A 116 11.61 -16.09 -15.17
CA GLN A 116 11.78 -16.14 -16.61
C GLN A 116 10.49 -16.64 -17.27
N TRP A 117 10.06 -15.95 -18.32
CA TRP A 117 8.83 -16.22 -19.02
C TRP A 117 9.09 -16.24 -20.53
N ASN A 118 8.50 -17.18 -21.26
CA ASN A 118 8.67 -17.27 -22.70
C ASN A 118 7.40 -17.77 -23.40
N ARG A 119 7.38 -17.77 -24.73
CA ARG A 119 6.16 -18.11 -25.47
C ARG A 119 5.73 -19.57 -25.29
N ASP A 120 6.69 -20.48 -25.20
CA ASP A 120 6.50 -21.93 -25.16
C ASP A 120 7.73 -22.63 -24.53
N ALA A 121 7.63 -23.95 -24.35
CA ALA A 121 8.68 -24.75 -23.72
C ALA A 121 9.98 -24.81 -24.54
N ALA A 122 9.90 -24.78 -25.87
CA ALA A 122 11.07 -24.79 -26.74
C ALA A 122 11.86 -23.48 -26.62
N ALA A 123 11.15 -22.35 -26.51
CA ALA A 123 11.74 -21.03 -26.27
C ALA A 123 12.32 -20.93 -24.85
N CYS A 124 11.69 -21.57 -23.86
CA CYS A 124 12.27 -21.70 -22.52
C CYS A 124 13.57 -22.52 -22.48
N ALA A 125 13.72 -23.53 -23.34
CA ALA A 125 14.95 -24.31 -23.44
C ALA A 125 16.12 -23.53 -24.07
N ARG A 126 15.85 -22.45 -24.81
CA ARG A 126 16.85 -21.58 -25.45
C ARG A 126 16.47 -20.10 -25.28
N PRO A 127 16.47 -19.57 -24.05
CA PRO A 127 15.91 -18.25 -23.77
C PRO A 127 16.68 -17.12 -24.48
N ALA A 128 18.01 -17.26 -24.63
CA ALA A 128 18.85 -16.30 -25.33
C ALA A 128 18.56 -16.19 -26.85
N ALA A 129 17.93 -17.20 -27.45
CA ALA A 129 17.57 -17.21 -28.86
C ALA A 129 16.12 -16.74 -29.10
N SER A 130 15.36 -16.45 -28.05
CA SER A 130 13.96 -16.05 -28.15
C SER A 130 13.80 -14.54 -28.00
N ILE A 131 13.37 -13.89 -29.07
CA ILE A 131 13.02 -12.47 -29.06
C ILE A 131 11.75 -12.17 -28.22
N GLU A 132 10.98 -13.20 -27.91
CA GLU A 132 9.72 -13.09 -27.17
C GLU A 132 9.90 -13.32 -25.66
N GLY A 133 11.13 -13.59 -25.22
CA GLY A 133 11.47 -13.82 -23.82
C GLY A 133 11.26 -12.58 -22.95
N VAL A 134 10.71 -12.81 -21.76
CA VAL A 134 10.50 -11.77 -20.74
C VAL A 134 11.15 -12.24 -19.46
N ARG A 135 12.00 -11.40 -18.87
CA ARG A 135 12.54 -11.63 -17.53
C ARG A 135 12.00 -10.55 -16.60
N VAL A 136 11.27 -10.99 -15.58
CA VAL A 136 10.71 -10.13 -14.55
C VAL A 136 11.62 -10.22 -13.34
N ALA A 137 12.23 -9.10 -12.96
CA ALA A 137 12.97 -8.94 -11.71
C ALA A 137 12.17 -8.03 -10.75
N PRO A 138 12.54 -7.94 -9.46
CA PRO A 138 11.81 -7.11 -8.51
C PRO A 138 11.73 -5.63 -8.91
N GLY A 139 12.77 -5.07 -9.56
CA GLY A 139 12.79 -3.65 -9.96
C GLY A 139 12.91 -3.43 -11.47
N GLU A 140 12.93 -4.49 -12.27
CA GLU A 140 13.22 -4.40 -13.70
C GLU A 140 12.37 -5.36 -14.50
N LEU A 141 12.06 -4.97 -15.72
CA LEU A 141 11.37 -5.80 -16.70
C LEU A 141 12.16 -5.81 -18.00
N TRP A 142 12.67 -6.98 -18.35
CA TRP A 142 13.54 -7.17 -19.50
C TRP A 142 12.73 -7.80 -20.63
N PHE A 143 12.76 -7.16 -21.80
CA PHE A 143 12.14 -7.62 -23.03
C PHE A 143 13.15 -7.58 -24.16
N HIS A 144 13.59 -8.74 -24.65
CA HIS A 144 14.62 -8.81 -25.70
C HIS A 144 15.84 -7.92 -25.37
N GLU A 145 16.05 -6.85 -26.15
CA GLU A 145 17.11 -5.85 -25.99
C GLU A 145 16.71 -4.63 -25.15
N SER A 146 15.44 -4.53 -24.75
CA SER A 146 14.91 -3.42 -23.97
C SER A 146 14.88 -3.77 -22.48
N VAL A 147 15.31 -2.81 -21.64
CA VAL A 147 15.26 -2.93 -20.18
C VAL A 147 14.40 -1.82 -19.61
N GLY A 148 13.34 -2.21 -18.89
CA GLY A 148 12.44 -1.32 -18.19
C GLY A 148 12.76 -1.23 -16.71
N THR A 149 13.17 -0.05 -16.22
CA THR A 149 13.33 0.21 -14.79
C THR A 149 11.99 0.58 -14.17
N VAL A 150 11.50 -0.22 -13.23
CA VAL A 150 10.19 -0.04 -12.58
C VAL A 150 10.23 1.18 -11.66
N LYS A 151 9.34 2.13 -11.90
CA LYS A 151 9.19 3.34 -11.08
C LYS A 151 8.03 3.25 -10.10
N ARG A 152 6.98 2.53 -10.47
CA ARG A 152 5.73 2.43 -9.71
C ARG A 152 5.07 1.09 -9.94
N VAL A 153 4.54 0.51 -8.87
CA VAL A 153 3.73 -0.71 -8.85
C VAL A 153 2.45 -0.41 -8.07
N GLU A 154 1.32 -0.63 -8.72
CA GLU A 154 -0.02 -0.48 -8.19
C GLU A 154 -0.68 -1.86 -8.10
N PRO A 155 -0.92 -2.40 -6.89
CA PRO A 155 -1.66 -3.64 -6.73
C PRO A 155 -3.11 -3.47 -7.19
N LEU A 156 -3.53 -4.25 -8.18
CA LEU A 156 -4.93 -4.32 -8.63
C LEU A 156 -5.66 -5.53 -8.03
N GLY A 157 -4.91 -6.46 -7.45
CA GLY A 157 -5.42 -7.66 -6.79
C GLY A 157 -4.26 -8.59 -6.39
N THR A 158 -4.57 -9.80 -5.93
CA THR A 158 -3.55 -10.80 -5.60
C THR A 158 -2.79 -11.29 -6.83
N GLU A 159 -3.46 -11.38 -7.98
CA GLU A 159 -2.94 -11.93 -9.23
C GLU A 159 -2.63 -10.87 -10.29
N GLN A 160 -2.81 -9.58 -9.97
CA GLN A 160 -2.73 -8.51 -10.94
C GLN A 160 -2.06 -7.26 -10.35
N VAL A 161 -1.11 -6.70 -11.08
CA VAL A 161 -0.46 -5.43 -10.76
C VAL A 161 -0.38 -4.56 -12.00
N ARG A 162 -0.49 -3.24 -11.82
CA ARG A 162 -0.12 -2.25 -12.84
C ARG A 162 1.26 -1.72 -12.52
N ILE A 163 2.13 -1.65 -13.52
CA ILE A 163 3.47 -1.12 -13.35
C ILE A 163 3.68 0.04 -14.31
N THR A 164 4.45 1.03 -13.87
CA THR A 164 5.02 2.08 -14.73
C THR A 164 6.52 1.90 -14.72
N ALA A 165 7.13 1.79 -15.91
CA ALA A 165 8.56 1.59 -16.06
C ALA A 165 9.14 2.50 -17.14
N ASP A 166 10.38 2.94 -16.91
CA ASP A 166 11.18 3.68 -17.87
C ASP A 166 12.02 2.68 -18.66
N TYR A 167 11.75 2.58 -19.95
CA TYR A 167 12.44 1.68 -20.86
C TYR A 167 13.54 2.38 -21.61
N GLU A 168 14.63 1.65 -21.82
CA GLU A 168 15.70 2.01 -22.74
C GLU A 168 15.88 0.88 -23.77
N GLY A 169 15.85 1.21 -25.06
CA GLY A 169 15.98 0.25 -26.16
C GLY A 169 16.12 0.98 -27.50
N GLU A 170 16.88 0.42 -28.45
CA GLU A 170 17.09 0.99 -29.80
C GLU A 170 17.57 2.47 -29.81
N GLY A 171 18.25 2.91 -28.75
CA GLY A 171 18.69 4.30 -28.58
C GLY A 171 17.58 5.28 -28.15
N GLN A 172 16.38 4.78 -27.86
CA GLN A 172 15.24 5.55 -27.38
C GLN A 172 14.98 5.30 -25.89
N ARG A 173 14.36 6.30 -25.25
CA ARG A 173 13.88 6.22 -23.88
C ARG A 173 12.41 6.59 -23.83
N TRP A 174 11.60 5.73 -23.22
CA TRP A 174 10.17 6.01 -23.07
C TRP A 174 9.66 5.46 -21.75
N THR A 175 8.65 6.13 -21.19
CA THR A 175 7.94 5.64 -20.01
C THR A 175 6.63 5.01 -20.48
N THR A 176 6.35 3.77 -20.06
CA THR A 176 5.08 3.12 -20.35
C THR A 176 4.45 2.53 -19.09
N THR A 177 3.12 2.43 -19.11
CA THR A 177 2.33 1.80 -18.06
C THR A 177 1.68 0.55 -18.62
N GLN A 178 1.88 -0.58 -17.95
CA GLN A 178 1.39 -1.89 -18.38
C GLN A 178 0.82 -2.66 -17.20
N THR A 179 -0.11 -3.57 -17.51
CA THR A 179 -0.72 -4.43 -16.50
C THR A 179 -0.15 -5.84 -16.61
N LEU A 180 0.39 -6.35 -15.51
CA LEU A 180 0.82 -7.74 -15.36
C LEU A 180 -0.27 -8.53 -14.65
N ARG A 181 -0.65 -9.67 -15.20
CA ARG A 181 -1.53 -10.64 -14.56
C ARG A 181 -0.87 -12.01 -14.57
N VAL A 182 -0.86 -12.69 -13.43
CA VAL A 182 -0.33 -14.05 -13.33
C VAL A 182 -1.45 -15.00 -12.93
N ALA A 183 -1.59 -16.11 -13.66
CA ALA A 183 -2.53 -17.18 -13.33
C ALA A 183 -1.76 -18.51 -13.45
N GLY A 184 -1.35 -19.07 -12.31
CA GLY A 184 -0.46 -20.23 -12.25
C GLY A 184 0.88 -19.97 -12.96
N ASP A 185 1.18 -20.77 -13.97
CA ASP A 185 2.40 -20.68 -14.80
C ASP A 185 2.23 -19.79 -16.03
N ARG A 186 1.19 -18.94 -16.09
CA ARG A 186 0.96 -18.03 -17.21
C ARG A 186 1.00 -16.57 -16.78
N LEU A 187 1.87 -15.80 -17.41
CA LEU A 187 1.95 -14.35 -17.30
C LEU A 187 1.27 -13.73 -18.51
N THR A 188 0.31 -12.84 -18.28
CA THR A 188 -0.31 -11.99 -19.30
C THR A 188 0.13 -10.56 -19.04
N ILE A 189 0.64 -9.90 -20.06
CA ILE A 189 1.08 -8.52 -20.04
C ILE A 189 0.18 -7.74 -20.99
N VAL A 190 -0.40 -6.65 -20.51
CA VAL A 190 -1.24 -5.75 -21.31
C VAL A 190 -0.57 -4.40 -21.36
N THR A 191 -0.10 -4.02 -22.55
CA THR A 191 0.50 -2.71 -22.85
C THR A 191 -0.34 -2.08 -23.96
N ASP A 192 -0.76 -0.83 -23.80
CA ASP A 192 -1.60 -0.10 -24.77
C ASP A 192 -2.86 -0.88 -25.23
N GLY A 193 -3.44 -1.66 -24.31
CA GLY A 193 -4.63 -2.48 -24.59
C GLY A 193 -4.36 -3.77 -25.37
N GLN A 194 -3.12 -4.05 -25.75
CA GLN A 194 -2.73 -5.27 -26.44
C GLN A 194 -2.21 -6.31 -25.43
N PRO A 195 -2.96 -7.39 -25.17
CA PRO A 195 -2.50 -8.46 -24.31
C PRO A 195 -1.60 -9.43 -25.07
N PHE A 196 -0.47 -9.80 -24.48
CA PHE A 196 0.29 -10.98 -24.87
C PHE A 196 0.58 -11.85 -23.65
N SER A 197 0.73 -13.16 -23.86
CA SER A 197 0.93 -14.11 -22.79
C SER A 197 2.22 -14.92 -22.96
N ARG A 198 2.80 -15.32 -21.84
CA ARG A 198 4.02 -16.12 -21.73
C ARG A 198 3.83 -17.19 -20.66
N ILE A 199 4.46 -18.34 -20.86
CA ILE A 199 4.54 -19.41 -19.88
C ILE A 199 5.79 -19.22 -19.01
N ARG A 200 5.71 -19.63 -17.74
CA ARG A 200 6.86 -19.64 -16.84
C ARG A 200 7.86 -20.68 -17.32
N CYS A 201 9.10 -20.28 -17.53
CA CYS A 201 10.18 -21.22 -17.76
C CYS A 201 10.54 -21.87 -16.44
N ARG A 202 10.55 -23.20 -16.42
CA ARG A 202 11.11 -23.96 -15.32
C ARG A 202 12.61 -24.11 -15.60
N GLU A 203 13.42 -23.85 -14.58
CA GLU A 203 14.85 -24.18 -14.62
C GLU A 203 15.06 -25.70 -14.75
#